data_AF-A0A2V7B531-F1
#
_entry.id   AF-A0A2V7B531-F1
#
_cell.length_a   1.000
_cell.length_b   1.000
_cell.length_c   1.000
_cell.angle_alpha   90.00
_cell.angle_beta   90.00
_cell.angle_gamma   90.00
#
_symmetry.space_group_name_H-M   'P 1'
#
loop_
_entity.id
_entity.type
_entity.pdbx_description
1 polymer ?
#
loop_
_entity_poly.entity_id
_entity_poly.type
_entity_poly.pdbx_seq_one_letter_code
_entity_poly.pdbx_strand_id
1 'polypeptide(L)'
;MLRTADADDRAGRRQRTMRPVRLHVKLRHAVLAAAVLLVGAVAAAQPVAPVESDTDRAVRDVIETTRDYRQALERVLGFHVKDVERASTLVDQRRELYARGIASLRELETVERALDDARAKLAKTQQEIAQADHALAEALVAAVSPPVPPSPASPPLPEPGVAPGLAPIFVRFRGAAPWSLADTPRIDRFFRERFGRALPVSAYGQTPVHDRLHLDHHQALDVAVHPDSPEGAALLSFLRGAGISFIAFRGAIAGAATGAHIHVGAPSPRTAALTPPAARPTP
;
A
#
# COMPACT_ATOMS: atom_id res chain seq x y z
N MET A 1 -23.87 54.04 42.56
CA MET A 1 -23.03 55.23 42.34
C MET A 1 -21.73 54.78 41.70
N LEU A 2 -21.40 55.34 40.53
CA LEU A 2 -20.08 55.32 39.85
C LEU A 2 -19.53 53.94 39.42
N ARG A 3 -18.95 53.74 38.23
CA ARG A 3 -18.74 54.55 37.03
C ARG A 3 -18.23 53.58 35.93
N THR A 4 -18.59 53.91 34.70
CA THR A 4 -18.17 53.34 33.40
C THR A 4 -16.67 53.48 33.10
N ALA A 5 -16.12 52.58 32.29
CA ALA A 5 -15.25 52.86 31.12
C ALA A 5 -14.74 51.52 30.55
N ASP A 6 -15.29 50.99 29.46
CA ASP A 6 -15.14 51.43 28.06
C ASP A 6 -13.81 50.96 27.44
N ALA A 7 -13.97 50.08 26.45
CA ALA A 7 -12.91 49.38 25.73
C ALA A 7 -12.66 50.14 24.43
N ASP A 8 -11.54 50.87 24.36
CA ASP A 8 -11.10 51.55 23.13
C ASP A 8 -10.11 50.64 22.39
N ASP A 9 -10.61 50.00 21.34
CA ASP A 9 -9.88 49.21 20.35
C ASP A 9 -9.21 50.16 19.36
N ARG A 10 -7.90 50.41 19.54
CA ARG A 10 -7.07 51.18 18.59
C ARG A 10 -5.91 50.36 18.03
N ALA A 11 -6.13 49.94 16.78
CA ALA A 11 -5.26 50.14 15.62
C ALA A 11 -3.73 50.16 15.87
N GLY A 12 -3.06 49.08 15.44
CA GLY A 12 -1.60 48.97 15.43
C GLY A 12 -1.05 48.14 14.27
N ARG A 13 -1.45 48.46 13.03
CA ARG A 13 -0.88 47.93 11.77
C ARG A 13 0.61 48.26 11.69
N ARG A 14 1.50 47.29 11.95
CA ARG A 14 2.94 47.41 11.65
C ARG A 14 3.29 46.66 10.36
N GLN A 15 3.40 47.42 9.29
CA GLN A 15 3.92 47.00 7.99
C GLN A 15 5.40 46.61 8.12
N ARG A 16 5.75 45.39 7.73
CA ARG A 16 7.14 44.96 7.51
C ARG A 16 7.49 45.21 6.05
N THR A 17 8.23 46.28 5.80
CA THR A 17 8.83 46.61 4.50
C THR A 17 10.03 45.69 4.24
N MET A 18 9.94 44.81 3.25
CA MET A 18 11.11 44.11 2.70
C MET A 18 11.84 45.01 1.70
N ARG A 19 13.14 45.21 1.91
CA ARG A 19 14.05 45.91 1.00
C ARG A 19 14.49 44.96 -0.14
N PRO A 20 14.38 45.33 -1.42
CA PRO A 20 14.95 44.54 -2.51
C PRO A 20 16.43 44.91 -2.72
N VAL A 21 17.31 43.91 -2.65
CA VAL A 21 18.71 44.05 -3.07
C VAL A 21 18.78 43.93 -4.60
N ARG A 22 19.18 45.03 -5.26
CA ARG A 22 19.37 45.11 -6.70
C ARG A 22 20.76 44.59 -7.09
N LEU A 23 20.86 43.42 -7.71
CA LEU A 23 22.09 42.98 -8.36
C LEU A 23 22.20 43.65 -9.74
N HIS A 24 23.27 44.41 -9.94
CA HIS A 24 23.55 45.15 -11.18
C HIS A 24 24.13 44.21 -12.24
N VAL A 25 23.40 44.00 -13.34
CA VAL A 25 23.96 43.41 -14.57
C VAL A 25 24.59 44.54 -15.39
N LYS A 26 25.92 44.49 -15.58
CA LYS A 26 26.61 45.39 -16.51
C LYS A 26 26.48 44.87 -17.93
N LEU A 27 25.76 45.62 -18.75
CA LEU A 27 25.70 45.51 -20.19
C LEU A 27 26.92 46.23 -20.80
N ARG A 28 27.70 45.56 -21.66
CA ARG A 28 28.66 46.21 -22.57
C ARG A 28 28.40 45.72 -23.99
N HIS A 29 28.22 46.68 -24.90
CA HIS A 29 27.83 46.51 -26.29
C HIS A 29 29.03 46.39 -27.23
N ALA A 30 28.76 45.73 -28.38
CA ALA A 30 29.41 45.79 -29.70
C ALA A 30 30.82 45.19 -29.81
N VAL A 31 31.18 44.39 -30.83
CA VAL A 31 31.14 44.71 -32.27
C VAL A 31 30.95 43.45 -33.14
N LEU A 32 30.32 43.70 -34.30
CA LEU A 32 30.00 42.89 -35.47
C LEU A 32 31.18 42.11 -36.10
N ALA A 33 30.94 40.86 -36.53
CA ALA A 33 31.55 40.29 -37.74
C ALA A 33 30.74 39.08 -38.22
N ALA A 34 30.13 39.22 -39.39
CA ALA A 34 29.53 38.12 -40.14
C ALA A 34 30.63 37.33 -40.85
N ALA A 35 30.63 36.01 -40.71
CA ALA A 35 31.29 35.09 -41.64
C ALA A 35 30.41 33.84 -41.77
N VAL A 36 29.75 33.74 -42.91
CA VAL A 36 29.07 32.53 -43.39
C VAL A 36 30.15 31.55 -43.82
N LEU A 37 30.13 30.33 -43.28
CA LEU A 37 30.67 29.15 -43.94
C LEU A 37 29.95 27.90 -43.43
N LEU A 38 29.17 27.30 -44.34
CA LEU A 38 28.59 25.97 -44.25
C LEU A 38 29.68 24.93 -43.96
N VAL A 39 29.57 24.18 -42.86
CA VAL A 39 30.02 22.77 -42.78
C VAL A 39 29.13 22.01 -41.79
N GLY A 40 28.40 21.01 -42.32
CA GLY A 40 28.00 19.78 -41.64
C GLY A 40 27.31 19.87 -40.28
N ALA A 41 25.97 19.92 -40.28
CA ALA A 41 25.20 19.48 -39.13
C ALA A 41 25.37 17.96 -38.94
N VAL A 42 26.38 17.55 -38.19
CA VAL A 42 26.25 16.31 -37.41
C VAL A 42 25.30 16.68 -36.29
N ALA A 43 24.03 16.37 -36.49
CA ALA A 43 23.07 16.28 -35.41
C ALA A 43 23.57 15.19 -34.47
N ALA A 44 24.39 15.60 -33.49
CA ALA A 44 24.55 14.83 -32.28
C ALA A 44 23.13 14.79 -31.67
N ALA A 45 22.45 13.66 -31.89
CA ALA A 45 21.26 13.31 -31.16
C ALA A 45 21.64 13.39 -29.68
N GLN A 46 21.26 14.48 -29.04
CA GLN A 46 21.21 14.50 -27.58
C GLN A 46 20.35 13.30 -27.20
N PRO A 47 20.78 12.43 -26.27
CA PRO A 47 19.91 11.37 -25.79
C PRO A 47 18.71 12.07 -25.18
N VAL A 48 17.57 12.03 -25.88
CA VAL A 48 16.29 12.44 -25.33
C VAL A 48 16.09 11.51 -24.13
N ALA A 49 16.26 12.06 -22.93
CA ALA A 49 15.95 11.34 -21.71
C ALA A 49 14.53 10.76 -21.90
N PRO A 50 14.31 9.46 -21.63
CA PRO A 50 13.01 8.86 -21.86
C PRO A 50 11.97 9.69 -21.10
N VAL A 51 11.04 10.29 -21.84
CA VAL A 51 9.89 10.97 -21.25
C VAL A 51 9.09 9.87 -20.58
N GLU A 52 9.22 9.81 -19.27
CA GLU A 52 8.52 8.86 -18.46
C GLU A 52 7.01 9.00 -18.69
N SER A 53 6.33 7.86 -18.92
CA SER A 53 4.89 7.89 -19.09
C SER A 53 4.20 8.29 -17.79
N ASP A 54 3.04 8.95 -17.87
CA ASP A 54 2.26 9.31 -16.68
C ASP A 54 1.92 8.06 -15.82
N THR A 55 1.82 6.89 -16.46
CA THR A 55 1.63 5.59 -15.81
C THR A 55 2.84 5.16 -15.00
N ASP A 56 4.05 5.26 -15.55
CA ASP A 56 5.28 4.88 -14.84
C ASP A 56 5.49 5.76 -13.61
N ARG A 57 5.20 7.06 -13.73
CA ARG A 57 5.25 8.00 -12.60
C ARG A 57 4.23 7.64 -11.53
N ALA A 58 2.98 7.39 -11.94
CA ALA A 58 1.92 7.01 -11.02
C ALA A 58 2.23 5.71 -10.26
N VAL A 59 2.86 4.73 -10.91
CA VAL A 59 3.28 3.47 -10.27
C VAL A 59 4.39 3.72 -9.25
N ARG A 60 5.38 4.56 -9.57
CA ARG A 60 6.45 4.91 -8.61
C ARG A 60 5.92 5.68 -7.41
N ASP A 61 5.02 6.63 -7.62
CA ASP A 61 4.39 7.38 -6.53
C ASP A 61 3.61 6.44 -5.58
N VAL A 62 2.88 5.46 -6.11
CA VAL A 62 2.18 4.45 -5.29
C VAL A 62 3.17 3.63 -4.46
N ILE A 63 4.26 3.18 -5.08
CA ILE A 63 5.30 2.41 -4.38
C ILE A 63 5.92 3.24 -3.25
N GLU A 64 6.23 4.52 -3.49
CA GLU A 64 6.84 5.41 -2.50
C GLU A 64 5.88 5.72 -1.35
N THR A 65 4.67 6.18 -1.65
CA THR A 65 3.64 6.48 -0.65
C THR A 65 3.28 5.27 0.22
N THR A 66 3.22 4.07 -0.38
CA THR A 66 2.95 2.84 0.37
C THR A 66 4.13 2.47 1.29
N ARG A 67 5.38 2.69 0.87
CA ARG A 67 6.56 2.50 1.73
C ARG A 67 6.57 3.47 2.91
N ASP A 68 6.26 4.74 2.68
CA ASP A 68 6.19 5.75 3.72
C ASP A 68 5.10 5.42 4.74
N TYR A 69 3.93 5.01 4.25
CA TYR A 69 2.81 4.57 5.08
C TYR A 69 3.18 3.33 5.92
N ARG A 70 3.79 2.31 5.30
CA ARG A 70 4.30 1.12 6.00
C ARG A 70 5.29 1.49 7.10
N GLN A 71 6.25 2.37 6.81
CA GLN A 71 7.23 2.82 7.79
C GLN A 71 6.59 3.63 8.93
N ALA A 72 5.55 4.39 8.64
CA ALA A 72 4.77 5.07 9.67
C ALA A 72 4.05 4.08 10.60
N LEU A 73 3.46 3.02 10.05
CA LEU A 73 2.84 1.95 10.83
C LEU A 73 3.86 1.20 11.70
N GLU A 74 5.07 0.94 11.22
CA GLU A 74 6.13 0.32 12.02
C GLU A 74 6.51 1.17 13.26
N ARG A 75 6.52 2.50 13.12
CA ARG A 75 6.71 3.40 14.26
C ARG A 75 5.57 3.28 15.27
N VAL A 76 4.32 3.26 14.79
CA VAL A 76 3.12 3.09 15.62
C VAL A 76 3.11 1.72 16.33
N LEU A 77 3.49 0.66 15.62
CA LEU A 77 3.59 -0.70 16.14
C LEU A 77 4.53 -0.75 17.36
N GLY A 78 5.68 -0.07 17.29
CA GLY A 78 6.62 0.03 18.40
C GLY A 78 6.02 0.67 19.65
N PHE A 79 5.08 1.61 19.52
CA PHE A 79 4.36 2.18 20.67
C PHE A 79 3.32 1.18 21.23
N HIS A 80 2.58 0.49 20.36
CA HIS A 80 1.57 -0.48 20.81
C HIS A 80 2.15 -1.73 21.47
N VAL A 81 3.32 -2.21 21.02
CA VAL A 81 4.06 -3.27 21.73
C VAL A 81 4.36 -2.83 23.17
N LYS A 82 4.88 -1.62 23.35
CA LYS A 82 5.17 -1.05 24.69
C LYS A 82 3.91 -0.82 25.53
N ASP A 83 2.78 -0.46 24.90
CA ASP A 83 1.49 -0.33 25.59
C ASP A 83 1.03 -1.68 26.15
N VAL A 84 1.12 -2.75 25.36
CA VAL A 84 0.77 -4.11 25.80
C VAL A 84 1.67 -4.58 26.93
N GLU A 85 2.98 -4.36 26.85
CA GLU A 85 3.93 -4.68 27.92
C GLU A 85 3.55 -3.96 29.23
N ARG A 86 3.36 -2.64 29.17
CA ARG A 86 2.97 -1.83 30.33
C ARG A 86 1.64 -2.28 30.92
N ALA A 87 0.63 -2.51 30.09
CA ALA A 87 -0.69 -2.96 30.55
C ALA A 87 -0.62 -4.36 31.17
N SER A 88 0.20 -5.27 30.62
CA SER A 88 0.41 -6.61 31.18
C SER A 88 1.02 -6.53 32.58
N THR A 89 2.06 -5.71 32.76
CA THR A 89 2.68 -5.51 34.09
C THR A 89 1.67 -4.96 35.10
N LEU A 90 0.80 -4.03 34.69
CA LEU A 90 -0.24 -3.48 35.57
C LEU A 90 -1.30 -4.52 35.97
N VAL A 91 -1.69 -5.38 35.03
CA VAL A 91 -2.59 -6.52 35.32
C VAL A 91 -1.95 -7.44 36.35
N ASP A 92 -0.68 -7.81 36.18
CA ASP A 92 0.02 -8.72 37.10
C ASP A 92 0.11 -8.12 38.52
N GLN A 93 0.50 -6.85 38.63
CA GLN A 93 0.53 -6.12 39.91
C GLN A 93 -0.86 -6.04 40.56
N ARG A 94 -1.89 -5.76 39.78
CA ARG A 94 -3.26 -5.62 40.30
C ARG A 94 -3.84 -6.97 40.74
N ARG A 95 -3.53 -8.06 40.03
CA ARG A 95 -3.89 -9.43 40.44
C ARG A 95 -3.30 -9.79 41.79
N GLU A 96 -2.04 -9.43 42.03
CA GLU A 96 -1.39 -9.65 43.33
C GLU A 96 -2.07 -8.85 44.46
N LEU A 97 -2.43 -7.59 44.20
CA LEU A 97 -3.15 -6.76 45.17
C LEU A 97 -4.57 -7.28 45.45
N TYR A 98 -5.27 -7.76 44.43
CA TYR A 98 -6.59 -8.38 44.57
C TYR A 98 -6.51 -9.68 45.38
N ALA A 99 -5.53 -10.53 45.12
CA ALA A 99 -5.30 -11.77 45.86
C ALA A 99 -5.03 -11.53 47.36
N ARG A 100 -4.46 -10.37 47.71
CA ARG A 100 -4.25 -9.93 49.10
C ARG A 100 -5.47 -9.22 49.71
N GLY A 101 -6.56 -9.06 48.97
CA GLY A 101 -7.75 -8.32 49.39
C GLY A 101 -7.56 -6.79 49.47
N ILE A 102 -6.46 -6.26 48.91
CA ILE A 102 -6.12 -4.83 48.94
C ILE A 102 -6.83 -4.08 47.81
N ALA A 103 -6.91 -4.69 46.62
CA ALA A 103 -7.63 -4.15 45.48
C ALA A 103 -9.00 -4.80 45.31
N SER A 104 -9.95 -4.06 44.76
CA SER A 104 -11.28 -4.57 44.43
C SER A 104 -11.29 -5.33 43.09
N LEU A 105 -12.24 -6.25 42.92
CA LEU A 105 -12.45 -6.97 41.64
C LEU A 105 -12.66 -6.00 40.47
N ARG A 106 -13.43 -4.93 40.68
CA ARG A 106 -13.71 -3.91 39.66
C ARG A 106 -12.45 -3.22 39.15
N GLU A 107 -11.47 -2.97 40.03
CA GLU A 107 -10.20 -2.38 39.61
C GLU A 107 -9.35 -3.36 38.80
N LEU A 108 -9.36 -4.65 39.16
CA LEU A 108 -8.72 -5.71 38.37
C LEU A 108 -9.33 -5.80 36.97
N GLU A 109 -10.66 -5.89 36.88
CA GLU A 109 -11.38 -5.91 35.59
C GLU A 109 -11.11 -4.66 34.74
N THR A 110 -10.80 -3.52 35.37
CA THR A 110 -10.50 -2.28 34.63
C THR A 110 -9.13 -2.35 33.96
N VAL A 111 -8.11 -2.86 34.66
CA VAL A 111 -6.77 -3.01 34.05
C VAL A 111 -6.72 -4.16 33.05
N GLU A 112 -7.51 -5.22 33.26
CA GLU A 112 -7.63 -6.32 32.29
C GLU A 112 -8.26 -5.85 30.98
N ARG A 113 -9.35 -5.07 31.05
CA ARG A 113 -9.92 -4.42 29.85
C ARG A 113 -8.93 -3.52 29.13
N ALA A 114 -8.11 -2.76 29.87
CA ALA A 114 -7.09 -1.92 29.26
C ALA A 114 -6.00 -2.73 28.53
N LEU A 115 -5.64 -3.92 29.04
CA LEU A 115 -4.74 -4.85 28.35
C LEU A 115 -5.37 -5.39 27.06
N ASP A 116 -6.64 -5.77 27.11
CA ASP A 116 -7.37 -6.25 25.92
C ASP A 116 -7.47 -5.16 24.84
N ASP A 117 -7.77 -3.92 25.24
CA ASP A 117 -7.77 -2.77 24.33
C ASP A 117 -6.39 -2.52 23.71
N ALA A 118 -5.32 -2.63 24.49
CA ALA A 118 -3.95 -2.49 23.99
C ALA A 118 -3.59 -3.59 22.97
N ARG A 119 -3.97 -4.84 23.27
CA ARG A 119 -3.77 -5.98 22.36
C ARG A 119 -4.56 -5.82 21.07
N ALA A 120 -5.81 -5.33 21.14
CA ALA A 120 -6.62 -5.07 19.97
C ALA A 120 -5.99 -4.01 19.05
N LYS A 121 -5.42 -2.94 19.61
CA LYS A 121 -4.68 -1.90 18.84
C LYS A 121 -3.43 -2.46 18.18
N LEU A 122 -2.67 -3.30 18.90
CA LEU A 122 -1.50 -3.99 18.35
C LEU A 122 -1.89 -4.87 17.16
N ALA A 123 -2.90 -5.73 17.33
CA ALA A 123 -3.38 -6.64 16.30
C ALA A 123 -3.89 -5.88 15.06
N LYS A 124 -4.64 -4.79 15.26
CA LYS A 124 -5.09 -3.92 14.16
C LYS A 124 -3.92 -3.33 13.38
N THR A 125 -2.88 -2.85 14.07
CA THR A 125 -1.71 -2.27 13.40
C THR A 125 -0.93 -3.32 12.61
N GLN A 126 -0.79 -4.54 13.15
CA GLN A 126 -0.21 -5.66 12.42
C GLN A 126 -1.00 -6.00 11.15
N GLN A 127 -2.34 -5.96 11.23
CA GLN A 127 -3.20 -6.17 10.07
C GLN A 127 -3.04 -5.06 9.02
N GLU A 128 -2.96 -3.80 9.43
CA GLU A 128 -2.74 -2.68 8.51
C GLU A 128 -1.35 -2.76 7.82
N ILE A 129 -0.31 -3.23 8.53
CA ILE A 129 1.01 -3.50 7.95
C ILE A 129 0.92 -4.60 6.89
N ALA A 130 0.27 -5.72 7.22
CA ALA A 130 0.09 -6.81 6.28
C ALA A 130 -0.63 -6.34 5.02
N GLN A 131 -1.69 -5.53 5.14
CA GLN A 131 -2.40 -4.96 3.98
C GLN A 131 -1.52 -4.02 3.15
N ALA A 132 -0.71 -3.16 3.80
CA ALA A 132 0.21 -2.27 3.11
C ALA A 132 1.30 -3.05 2.35
N ASP A 133 1.75 -4.18 2.90
CA ASP A 133 2.62 -5.09 2.17
C ASP A 133 1.90 -5.63 0.91
N HIS A 134 0.71 -6.22 1.04
CA HIS A 134 0.00 -6.78 -0.13
C HIS A 134 -0.14 -5.76 -1.29
N ALA A 135 -0.56 -4.53 -0.96
CA ALA A 135 -0.62 -3.40 -1.89
C ALA A 135 0.71 -3.09 -2.59
N LEU A 136 1.82 -3.12 -1.85
CA LEU A 136 3.15 -2.83 -2.35
C LEU A 136 3.69 -3.95 -3.24
N ALA A 137 3.41 -5.21 -2.87
CA ALA A 137 3.74 -6.38 -3.68
C ALA A 137 3.03 -6.32 -5.04
N GLU A 138 1.75 -5.98 -5.04
CA GLU A 138 0.95 -5.78 -6.24
C GLU A 138 1.49 -4.65 -7.13
N ALA A 139 1.79 -3.48 -6.55
CA ALA A 139 2.31 -2.33 -7.28
C ALA A 139 3.68 -2.64 -7.94
N LEU A 140 4.56 -3.37 -7.25
CA LEU A 140 5.83 -3.83 -7.82
C LEU A 140 5.61 -4.82 -8.98
N VAL A 141 4.66 -5.75 -8.86
CA VAL A 141 4.33 -6.69 -9.95
C VAL A 141 3.75 -5.95 -11.16
N ALA A 142 2.96 -4.89 -10.93
CA ALA A 142 2.50 -4.01 -12.00
C ALA A 142 3.66 -3.28 -12.69
N ALA A 143 4.63 -2.75 -11.93
CA ALA A 143 5.79 -2.01 -12.45
C ALA A 143 6.73 -2.87 -13.31
N VAL A 144 6.93 -4.14 -12.94
CA VAL A 144 7.90 -5.04 -13.61
C VAL A 144 7.33 -5.65 -14.91
N SER A 145 6.04 -5.46 -15.21
CA SER A 145 5.38 -6.02 -16.39
C SER A 145 4.82 -4.93 -17.31
N PRO A 146 5.36 -4.72 -18.53
CA PRO A 146 4.64 -3.96 -19.53
C PRO A 146 3.29 -4.63 -19.86
N PRO A 147 2.31 -3.92 -20.46
CA PRO A 147 1.05 -4.50 -20.89
C PRO A 147 1.30 -5.52 -22.01
N VAL A 148 1.60 -6.76 -21.65
CA VAL A 148 1.63 -7.88 -22.60
C VAL A 148 0.18 -8.24 -22.94
N PRO A 149 -0.24 -8.20 -24.21
CA PRO A 149 -1.58 -8.67 -24.61
C PRO A 149 -1.74 -10.16 -24.23
N PRO A 150 -2.96 -10.64 -23.96
CA PRO A 150 -3.19 -12.03 -23.61
C PRO A 150 -2.76 -12.90 -24.80
N SER A 151 -1.63 -13.59 -24.67
CA SER A 151 -1.23 -14.61 -25.63
C SER A 151 -1.87 -15.94 -25.19
N PRO A 152 -2.80 -16.52 -25.96
CA PRO A 152 -3.42 -17.79 -25.66
C PRO A 152 -2.49 -18.95 -26.06
N ALA A 153 -1.28 -19.00 -25.48
CA ALA A 153 -0.40 -20.16 -25.58
C ALA A 153 0.76 -20.03 -24.59
N SER A 154 0.68 -20.70 -23.46
CA SER A 154 1.86 -21.23 -22.77
C SER A 154 1.44 -22.51 -22.03
N PRO A 155 2.12 -23.65 -22.25
CA PRO A 155 1.80 -24.93 -21.62
C PRO A 155 2.20 -24.94 -20.13
N PRO A 156 1.69 -25.89 -19.32
CA PRO A 156 1.97 -25.97 -17.89
C PRO A 156 3.20 -26.83 -17.56
N LEU A 157 3.89 -26.41 -16.50
CA LEU A 157 4.87 -27.13 -15.66
C LEU A 157 6.28 -27.40 -16.24
N PRO A 158 7.31 -27.44 -15.38
CA PRO A 158 8.70 -27.59 -15.81
C PRO A 158 8.97 -29.02 -16.28
N GLU A 159 9.63 -29.16 -17.42
CA GLU A 159 10.24 -30.39 -17.91
C GLU A 159 11.17 -31.01 -16.83
N PRO A 160 11.14 -32.34 -16.61
CA PRO A 160 12.03 -33.00 -15.66
C PRO A 160 13.46 -33.00 -16.24
N GLY A 161 14.24 -31.98 -15.87
CA GLY A 161 15.61 -31.84 -16.38
C GLY A 161 16.24 -30.46 -16.19
N VAL A 162 15.46 -29.44 -15.80
CA VAL A 162 16.02 -28.14 -15.41
C VAL A 162 16.42 -28.23 -13.94
N ALA A 163 17.71 -28.05 -13.64
CA ALA A 163 18.21 -27.86 -12.28
C ALA A 163 17.31 -26.88 -11.51
N PRO A 164 17.14 -27.00 -10.17
CA PRO A 164 16.27 -26.11 -9.38
C PRO A 164 16.85 -24.69 -9.35
N GLY A 165 16.71 -23.97 -10.46
CA GLY A 165 16.96 -22.56 -10.59
C GLY A 165 15.82 -21.85 -9.92
N LEU A 166 16.15 -21.02 -8.92
CA LEU A 166 15.31 -20.09 -8.18
C LEU A 166 13.96 -19.85 -8.88
N ALA A 167 12.91 -20.55 -8.42
CA ALA A 167 11.57 -20.27 -8.87
C ALA A 167 11.31 -18.76 -8.67
N PRO A 168 10.68 -18.08 -9.64
CA PRO A 168 10.50 -16.64 -9.53
C PRO A 168 9.74 -16.32 -8.23
N ILE A 169 10.20 -15.28 -7.53
CA ILE A 169 9.66 -14.84 -6.22
C ILE A 169 8.15 -14.59 -6.26
N PHE A 170 7.60 -14.34 -7.45
CA PHE A 170 6.17 -14.36 -7.72
C PHE A 170 5.84 -15.01 -9.08
N VAL A 171 4.59 -15.44 -9.26
CA VAL A 171 4.01 -15.89 -10.54
C VAL A 171 2.70 -15.17 -10.77
N ARG A 172 2.51 -14.61 -11.97
CA ARG A 172 1.25 -13.98 -12.38
C ARG A 172 0.56 -14.83 -13.45
N PHE A 173 -0.75 -14.99 -13.32
CA PHE A 173 -1.60 -15.57 -14.35
C PHE A 173 -2.73 -14.59 -14.67
N ARG A 174 -2.87 -14.25 -15.96
CA ARG A 174 -3.98 -13.42 -16.46
C ARG A 174 -5.00 -14.33 -17.11
N GLY A 175 -6.07 -14.62 -16.39
CA GLY A 175 -7.19 -15.38 -16.88
C GLY A 175 -8.23 -14.49 -17.57
N ALA A 176 -9.00 -15.06 -18.50
CA ALA A 176 -10.04 -14.35 -19.24
C ALA A 176 -11.43 -14.44 -18.60
N ALA A 177 -11.59 -15.27 -17.56
CA ALA A 177 -12.89 -15.41 -16.89
C ALA A 177 -13.20 -14.16 -16.07
N PRO A 178 -14.46 -13.69 -16.07
CA PRO A 178 -14.89 -12.66 -15.13
C PRO A 178 -14.72 -13.19 -13.71
N TRP A 179 -14.27 -12.32 -12.81
CA TRP A 179 -14.09 -12.61 -11.40
C TRP A 179 -14.71 -11.49 -10.57
N SER A 180 -15.36 -11.87 -9.48
CA SER A 180 -15.88 -10.96 -8.47
C SER A 180 -15.83 -11.60 -7.08
N LEU A 181 -15.96 -10.78 -6.03
CA LEU A 181 -16.07 -11.31 -4.67
C LEU A 181 -17.27 -12.24 -4.45
N ALA A 182 -18.32 -12.11 -5.26
CA ALA A 182 -19.48 -13.00 -5.24
C ALA A 182 -19.13 -14.46 -5.62
N ASP A 183 -18.01 -14.67 -6.30
CA ASP A 183 -17.50 -16.00 -6.67
C ASP A 183 -16.66 -16.64 -5.56
N THR A 184 -16.36 -15.92 -4.47
CA THR A 184 -15.57 -16.44 -3.35
C THR A 184 -16.13 -17.73 -2.73
N PRO A 185 -17.45 -17.89 -2.52
CA PRO A 185 -18.02 -19.14 -2.01
C PRO A 185 -17.68 -20.37 -2.86
N ARG A 186 -17.41 -20.21 -4.16
CA ARG A 186 -16.97 -21.30 -5.04
C ARG A 186 -15.55 -21.75 -4.70
N ILE A 187 -14.63 -20.82 -4.45
CA ILE A 187 -13.25 -21.11 -4.03
C ILE A 187 -13.25 -21.73 -2.63
N ASP A 188 -14.01 -21.14 -1.69
CA ASP A 188 -14.11 -21.65 -0.32
C ASP A 188 -14.67 -23.08 -0.28
N ARG A 189 -15.69 -23.37 -1.08
CA ARG A 189 -16.22 -24.74 -1.22
C ARG A 189 -15.16 -25.71 -1.71
N PHE A 190 -14.47 -25.37 -2.81
CA PHE A 190 -13.36 -26.20 -3.32
C PHE A 190 -12.32 -26.48 -2.23
N PHE A 191 -11.94 -25.47 -1.46
CA PHE A 191 -10.93 -25.59 -0.41
C PHE A 191 -11.42 -26.49 0.74
N ARG A 192 -12.66 -26.33 1.18
CA ARG A 192 -13.28 -27.17 2.22
C ARG A 192 -13.42 -28.63 1.79
N GLU A 193 -13.92 -28.86 0.58
CA GLU A 193 -14.11 -30.22 0.04
C GLU A 193 -12.77 -30.96 -0.09
N ARG A 194 -11.69 -30.23 -0.43
CA ARG A 194 -10.36 -30.82 -0.62
C ARG A 194 -9.54 -30.97 0.66
N PHE A 195 -9.63 -30.03 1.59
CA PHE A 195 -8.73 -29.93 2.76
C PHE A 195 -9.43 -29.97 4.11
N GLY A 196 -10.77 -30.00 4.14
CA GLY A 196 -11.55 -30.10 5.38
C GLY A 196 -11.55 -28.84 6.24
N ARG A 197 -11.07 -27.70 5.74
CA ARG A 197 -11.02 -26.41 6.44
C ARG A 197 -11.45 -25.27 5.54
N ALA A 198 -11.80 -24.13 6.13
CA ALA A 198 -12.15 -22.91 5.40
C ALA A 198 -10.96 -22.33 4.61
N LEU A 199 -11.26 -21.59 3.55
CA LEU A 199 -10.26 -20.83 2.79
C LEU A 199 -9.54 -19.83 3.72
N PRO A 200 -8.20 -19.84 3.82
CA PRO A 200 -7.45 -18.95 4.70
C PRO A 200 -7.37 -17.52 4.11
N VAL A 201 -8.46 -16.77 4.14
CA VAL A 201 -8.52 -15.41 3.61
C VAL A 201 -7.74 -14.45 4.52
N SER A 202 -6.76 -13.73 3.96
CA SER A 202 -6.00 -12.66 4.65
C SER A 202 -6.54 -11.27 4.36
N ALA A 203 -7.12 -11.04 3.18
CA ALA A 203 -7.79 -9.79 2.85
C ALA A 203 -8.99 -10.08 1.94
N TYR A 204 -10.15 -9.50 2.25
CA TYR A 204 -11.39 -9.67 1.50
C TYR A 204 -11.85 -8.31 0.96
N GLY A 205 -11.67 -8.08 -0.33
CA GLY A 205 -12.09 -6.85 -0.98
C GLY A 205 -11.32 -5.60 -0.56
N GLN A 206 -11.98 -4.44 -0.70
CA GLN A 206 -11.43 -3.14 -0.34
C GLN A 206 -11.20 -3.03 1.16
N THR A 207 -10.07 -2.44 1.55
CA THR A 207 -9.77 -2.15 2.96
C THR A 207 -9.44 -0.67 3.16
N PRO A 208 -9.50 -0.13 4.39
CA PRO A 208 -9.13 1.26 4.66
C PRO A 208 -7.70 1.62 4.23
N VAL A 209 -6.79 0.63 4.18
CA VAL A 209 -5.42 0.84 3.66
C VAL A 209 -5.46 1.08 2.15
N HIS A 210 -6.24 0.31 1.41
CA HIS A 210 -6.44 0.52 -0.03
C HIS A 210 -7.05 1.90 -0.32
N ASP A 211 -8.02 2.36 0.48
CA ASP A 211 -8.62 3.70 0.33
C ASP A 211 -7.59 4.82 0.52
N ARG A 212 -6.76 4.73 1.57
CA ARG A 212 -5.69 5.71 1.87
C ARG A 212 -4.64 5.78 0.76
N LEU A 213 -4.40 4.66 0.08
CA LEU A 213 -3.41 4.51 -1.00
C LEU A 213 -4.02 4.68 -2.39
N HIS A 214 -5.34 4.93 -2.48
CA HIS A 214 -6.09 5.05 -3.74
C HIS A 214 -6.00 3.81 -4.66
N LEU A 215 -5.86 2.63 -4.06
CA LEU A 215 -5.83 1.33 -4.74
C LEU A 215 -7.24 0.74 -4.81
N ASP A 216 -7.57 0.13 -5.95
CA ASP A 216 -8.85 -0.56 -6.15
C ASP A 216 -8.73 -2.08 -5.95
N HIS A 217 -9.10 -2.54 -4.76
CA HIS A 217 -9.11 -3.95 -4.38
C HIS A 217 -10.55 -4.49 -4.21
N HIS A 218 -11.58 -3.78 -4.71
CA HIS A 218 -12.99 -4.12 -4.45
C HIS A 218 -13.41 -5.48 -4.98
N GLN A 219 -12.73 -6.01 -6.00
CA GLN A 219 -13.00 -7.32 -6.59
C GLN A 219 -11.85 -8.31 -6.37
N ALA A 220 -10.97 -8.07 -5.39
CA ALA A 220 -9.81 -8.91 -5.16
C ALA A 220 -9.81 -9.53 -3.75
N LEU A 221 -9.12 -10.65 -3.63
CA LEU A 221 -9.09 -11.51 -2.45
C LEU A 221 -7.67 -12.04 -2.24
N ASP A 222 -7.13 -11.89 -1.04
CA ASP A 222 -5.85 -12.48 -0.68
C ASP A 222 -6.03 -13.72 0.18
N VAL A 223 -5.26 -14.76 -0.13
CA VAL A 223 -5.27 -16.05 0.56
C VAL A 223 -3.90 -16.33 1.16
N ALA A 224 -3.83 -16.49 2.47
CA ALA A 224 -2.62 -16.78 3.24
C ALA A 224 -2.21 -18.25 3.15
N VAL A 225 -1.98 -18.74 1.93
CA VAL A 225 -1.38 -20.05 1.66
C VAL A 225 -0.10 -19.88 0.85
N HIS A 226 0.92 -20.67 1.19
CA HIS A 226 2.16 -20.68 0.42
C HIS A 226 1.93 -21.29 -0.97
N PRO A 227 2.32 -20.64 -2.08
CA PRO A 227 2.07 -21.15 -3.45
C PRO A 227 2.56 -22.57 -3.72
N ASP A 228 3.69 -22.94 -3.13
CA ASP A 228 4.31 -24.25 -3.34
C ASP A 228 3.87 -25.30 -2.29
N SER A 229 2.97 -24.97 -1.36
CA SER A 229 2.38 -25.98 -0.48
C SER A 229 1.36 -26.84 -1.25
N PRO A 230 0.98 -28.04 -0.76
CA PRO A 230 -0.08 -28.84 -1.39
C PRO A 230 -1.40 -28.08 -1.54
N GLU A 231 -1.75 -27.24 -0.56
CA GLU A 231 -2.92 -26.37 -0.58
C GLU A 231 -2.80 -25.27 -1.65
N GLY A 232 -1.65 -24.58 -1.67
CA GLY A 232 -1.38 -23.52 -2.64
C GLY A 232 -1.35 -24.04 -4.07
N ALA A 233 -0.63 -25.13 -4.34
CA ALA A 233 -0.53 -25.74 -5.66
C ALA A 233 -1.91 -26.17 -6.19
N ALA A 234 -2.76 -26.74 -5.33
CA ALA A 234 -4.12 -27.11 -5.68
C ALA A 234 -5.00 -25.90 -5.98
N LEU A 235 -4.91 -24.84 -5.16
CA LEU A 235 -5.63 -23.59 -5.39
C LEU A 235 -5.20 -22.91 -6.69
N LEU A 236 -3.90 -22.84 -6.97
CA LEU A 236 -3.38 -22.29 -8.23
C LEU A 236 -3.88 -23.08 -9.43
N SER A 237 -3.92 -24.42 -9.34
CA SER A 237 -4.46 -25.28 -10.39
C SER A 237 -5.96 -25.01 -10.62
N PHE A 238 -6.74 -24.94 -9.54
CA PHE A 238 -8.15 -24.60 -9.60
C PHE A 238 -8.41 -23.24 -10.26
N LEU A 239 -7.69 -22.20 -9.84
CA LEU A 239 -7.83 -20.85 -10.39
C LEU A 239 -7.47 -20.81 -11.88
N ARG A 240 -6.39 -21.51 -12.28
CA ARG A 240 -5.97 -21.62 -13.68
C ARG A 240 -7.03 -22.32 -14.52
N GLY A 241 -7.57 -23.44 -14.03
CA GLY A 241 -8.64 -24.19 -14.69
C GLY A 241 -9.95 -23.41 -14.79
N ALA A 242 -10.24 -22.56 -13.81
CA ALA A 242 -11.39 -21.65 -13.82
C ALA A 242 -11.16 -20.39 -14.67
N GLY A 243 -9.94 -20.15 -15.17
CA GLY A 243 -9.58 -18.95 -15.92
C GLY A 243 -9.59 -17.68 -15.08
N ILE A 244 -9.43 -17.78 -13.76
CA ILE A 244 -9.42 -16.65 -12.82
C ILE A 244 -7.99 -16.10 -12.70
N SER A 245 -7.84 -14.78 -12.80
CA SER A 245 -6.54 -14.12 -12.65
C SER A 245 -6.00 -14.25 -11.22
N PHE A 246 -4.68 -14.36 -11.07
CA PHE A 246 -4.02 -14.37 -9.77
C PHE A 246 -2.57 -13.89 -9.83
N ILE A 247 -2.04 -13.53 -8.67
CA ILE A 247 -0.61 -13.33 -8.41
C ILE A 247 -0.24 -14.17 -7.18
N ALA A 248 0.75 -15.06 -7.33
CA ALA A 248 1.22 -15.94 -6.28
C ALA A 248 2.60 -15.48 -5.81
N PHE A 249 2.73 -15.10 -4.54
CA PHE A 249 3.97 -14.64 -3.93
C PHE A 249 4.59 -15.79 -3.11
N ARG A 250 5.83 -16.18 -3.41
CA ARG A 250 6.52 -17.32 -2.77
C ARG A 250 7.30 -16.95 -1.51
N GLY A 251 7.42 -15.68 -1.21
CA GLY A 251 8.20 -15.26 -0.06
C GLY A 251 8.14 -13.76 0.13
N ALA A 252 8.88 -13.30 1.14
CA ALA A 252 9.00 -11.89 1.38
C ALA A 252 9.66 -11.19 0.19
N ILE A 253 9.06 -10.09 -0.26
CA ILE A 253 9.67 -9.17 -1.20
C ILE A 253 10.15 -8.00 -0.35
N ALA A 254 11.44 -7.69 -0.39
CA ALA A 254 12.03 -6.66 0.44
C ALA A 254 11.29 -5.32 0.25
N GLY A 255 10.71 -4.83 1.34
CA GLY A 255 9.88 -3.62 1.33
C GLY A 255 8.67 -3.74 0.41
N ALA A 256 8.03 -4.91 0.33
CA ALA A 256 6.78 -5.11 -0.41
C ALA A 256 5.95 -6.31 0.02
N ALA A 257 6.47 -7.48 0.38
CA ALA A 257 5.64 -8.56 0.91
C ALA A 257 6.31 -9.10 2.17
N THR A 258 5.55 -9.32 3.25
CA THR A 258 6.09 -9.93 4.48
C THR A 258 6.04 -11.45 4.47
N GLY A 259 5.31 -12.06 3.52
CA GLY A 259 5.21 -13.52 3.43
C GLY A 259 4.51 -14.01 2.16
N ALA A 260 4.53 -15.33 2.00
CA ALA A 260 3.93 -16.01 0.87
C ALA A 260 2.39 -15.99 0.94
N HIS A 261 1.75 -15.64 -0.15
CA HIS A 261 0.29 -15.58 -0.28
C HIS A 261 -0.14 -15.65 -1.75
N ILE A 262 -1.43 -15.84 -2.00
CA ILE A 262 -2.03 -15.83 -3.33
C ILE A 262 -3.08 -14.71 -3.38
N HIS A 263 -2.83 -13.72 -4.21
CA HIS A 263 -3.79 -12.69 -4.59
C HIS A 263 -4.66 -13.21 -5.74
N VAL A 264 -5.98 -13.14 -5.58
CA VAL A 264 -6.98 -13.61 -6.55
C VAL A 264 -7.76 -12.42 -7.09
N GLY A 265 -7.84 -12.32 -8.40
CA GLY A 265 -8.46 -11.22 -9.12
C GLY A 265 -7.51 -10.51 -10.06
N ALA A 266 -8.03 -9.46 -10.70
CA ALA A 266 -7.19 -8.54 -11.45
C ALA A 266 -6.42 -7.66 -10.47
N PRO A 267 -5.15 -7.34 -10.72
CA PRO A 267 -4.44 -6.43 -9.86
C PRO A 267 -5.05 -5.03 -9.93
N SER A 268 -5.06 -4.35 -8.78
CA SER A 268 -5.59 -3.03 -8.54
C SER A 268 -5.09 -2.02 -9.58
N PRO A 269 -5.96 -1.51 -10.47
CA PRO A 269 -5.68 -0.26 -11.13
C PRO A 269 -5.74 0.86 -10.08
N ARG A 270 -4.93 1.92 -10.24
CA ARG A 270 -5.17 3.16 -9.49
C ARG A 270 -6.58 3.64 -9.84
N THR A 271 -7.38 4.00 -8.84
CA THR A 271 -8.57 4.79 -9.11
C THR A 271 -8.11 6.13 -9.69
N ALA A 272 -8.19 6.30 -11.01
CA ALA A 272 -8.10 7.64 -11.59
C ALA A 272 -9.14 8.48 -10.87
N ALA A 273 -8.72 9.60 -10.28
CA ALA A 273 -9.54 10.46 -9.45
C ALA A 273 -10.97 10.53 -10.02
N LEU A 274 -11.94 10.02 -9.25
CA LEU A 274 -13.36 10.23 -9.55
C LEU A 274 -13.53 11.73 -9.77
N THR A 275 -13.98 12.08 -10.98
CA THR A 275 -14.36 13.42 -11.41
C THR A 275 -14.92 14.23 -10.23
N PRO A 276 -14.41 15.43 -9.94
CA PRO A 276 -14.97 16.26 -8.87
C PRO A 276 -16.48 16.45 -9.10
N PRO A 277 -17.29 16.48 -8.03
CA PRO A 277 -18.73 16.61 -8.16
C PRO A 277 -19.05 17.83 -9.03
N ALA A 278 -19.89 17.61 -10.05
CA ALA A 278 -20.36 18.66 -10.93
C ALA A 278 -20.74 19.89 -10.10
N ALA A 279 -20.11 21.02 -10.41
CA ALA A 279 -20.44 22.30 -9.80
C ALA A 279 -21.96 22.49 -9.91
N ARG A 280 -22.62 22.61 -8.75
CA ARG A 280 -24.04 22.98 -8.74
C ARG A 280 -24.16 24.31 -9.48
N PRO A 281 -25.09 24.46 -10.43
CA PRO A 281 -25.40 25.78 -10.95
C PRO A 281 -25.90 26.63 -9.78
N THR A 282 -25.19 27.71 -9.50
CA THR A 282 -25.67 28.77 -8.59
C THR A 282 -26.89 29.44 -9.23
N PRO A 283 -27.88 29.86 -8.42
CA PRO A 283 -29.13 30.44 -8.89
C PRO A 283 -28.93 31.78 -9.63
#